data_AF-A0A377ZI42-F1
#
_entry.id   AF-A0A377ZI42-F1
#
_cell.length_a   1.000
_cell.length_b   1.000
_cell.length_c   1.000
_cell.angle_alpha   90.00
_cell.angle_beta   90.00
_cell.angle_gamma   90.00
#
_symmetry.space_group_name_H-M   'P 1'
#
loop_
_entity.id
_entity.type
_entity.pdbx_description
1 polymer ?
#
loop_
_entity_poly.entity_id
_entity_poly.type
_entity_poly.pdbx_seq_one_letter_code
_entity_poly.pdbx_strand_id
1 'polypeptide(L)'
;MTVNNIEAAIRLSAAGMGIAYVPDFVVREAMDEGQLQEVLPGCCVKDGHFSVLWPASRYLSPRIRCFIDFIAAAEIPLSPASASPTT
;
A
#
# COMPACT_ATOMS: atom_id res chain seq x y z
N MET A 1 -5.31 11.73 17.75
CA MET A 1 -4.42 12.54 16.88
C MET A 1 -4.76 12.20 15.44
N THR A 2 -4.90 13.20 14.57
CA THR A 2 -5.28 12.99 13.17
C THR A 2 -4.12 13.36 12.27
N VAL A 3 -3.77 12.49 11.34
CA VAL A 3 -2.63 12.65 10.45
C VAL A 3 -3.12 12.36 9.03
N ASN A 4 -2.75 13.18 8.07
CA ASN A 4 -3.17 13.07 6.67
C ASN A 4 -2.07 12.52 5.74
N ASN A 5 -0.96 12.07 6.31
CA ASN A 5 0.17 11.48 5.61
C ASN A 5 0.53 10.14 6.25
N ILE A 6 0.66 9.11 5.41
CA ILE A 6 1.03 7.75 5.81
C ILE A 6 2.41 7.73 6.48
N GLU A 7 3.39 8.45 5.94
CA GLU A 7 4.75 8.49 6.48
C GLU A 7 4.77 9.08 7.90
N ALA A 8 4.02 10.16 8.11
CA ALA A 8 3.88 10.74 9.44
C ALA A 8 3.18 9.77 10.40
N ALA A 9 2.13 9.06 9.97
CA ALA A 9 1.46 8.07 10.78
C ALA A 9 2.43 6.95 11.24
N ILE A 10 3.28 6.46 10.33
CA ILE A 10 4.31 5.45 10.62
C ILE A 10 5.31 5.96 11.67
N ARG A 11 5.86 7.16 11.49
CA ARG A 11 6.83 7.73 12.43
C ARG A 11 6.25 7.93 13.83
N LEU A 12 4.97 8.32 13.91
CA LEU A 12 4.29 8.53 15.18
C LEU A 12 4.00 7.19 15.88
N SER A 13 3.65 6.15 15.12
CA SER A 13 3.51 4.80 15.66
C SER A 13 4.84 4.20 16.11
N ALA A 14 5.92 4.38 15.35
CA ALA A 14 7.26 3.95 15.74
C ALA A 14 7.76 4.69 17.00
N ALA A 15 7.35 5.95 17.19
CA ALA A 15 7.60 6.71 18.41
C ALA A 15 6.70 6.32 19.61
N GLY A 16 5.86 5.28 19.48
CA GLY A 16 4.99 4.81 20.56
C GLY A 16 3.77 5.70 20.82
N MET A 17 3.42 6.61 19.92
CA MET A 17 2.29 7.53 20.11
C MET A 17 0.92 6.92 19.71
N GLY A 18 0.90 5.63 19.34
CA GLY A 18 -0.32 4.87 19.10
C GLY A 18 -0.21 3.84 17.98
N ILE A 19 -1.36 3.27 17.61
CA ILE A 19 -1.49 2.27 16.54
C ILE A 19 -1.95 2.97 15.26
N ALA A 20 -1.33 2.64 14.13
CA ALA A 20 -1.72 3.13 12.81
C ALA A 20 -2.16 1.98 11.90
N TYR A 21 -3.17 2.25 11.07
CA TYR A 21 -3.60 1.35 10.01
C TYR A 21 -3.05 1.86 8.68
N VAL A 22 -2.05 1.15 8.14
CA VAL A 22 -1.32 1.54 6.93
C VAL A 22 -1.02 0.31 6.08
N PRO A 23 -0.77 0.46 4.77
CA PRO A 23 -0.42 -0.66 3.91
C PRO A 23 0.92 -1.32 4.27
N ASP A 24 0.95 -2.66 4.22
CA ASP A 24 2.11 -3.48 4.60
C ASP A 24 3.41 -3.12 3.85
N PHE A 25 3.32 -2.70 2.58
CA PHE A 25 4.50 -2.40 1.77
C PHE A 25 5.29 -1.19 2.27
N VAL A 26 4.66 -0.25 2.97
CA VAL A 26 5.32 0.97 3.49
C VAL A 26 6.01 0.71 4.83
N VAL A 27 5.47 -0.22 5.62
CA VAL A 27 5.99 -0.54 6.96
C VAL A 27 6.95 -1.71 6.98
N ARG A 28 7.17 -2.40 5.85
CA ARG A 28 8.01 -3.60 5.79
C ARG A 28 9.41 -3.37 6.34
N GLU A 29 10.07 -2.29 5.93
CA GLU A 29 11.40 -1.93 6.43
C GLU A 29 11.39 -1.66 7.95
N ALA A 30 10.42 -0.88 8.44
CA ALA A 30 10.29 -0.60 9.86
C ALA A 30 9.92 -1.84 10.71
N MET A 31 9.23 -2.82 10.11
CA MET A 31 8.95 -4.12 10.73
C MET A 31 10.19 -5.00 10.76
N ASP A 32 10.96 -5.03 9.66
CA ASP A 32 12.22 -5.78 9.56
C ASP A 32 13.29 -5.24 10.52
N GLU A 33 13.30 -3.92 10.77
CA GLU A 33 14.14 -3.24 11.76
C GLU A 33 13.62 -3.38 13.21
N GLY A 34 12.44 -3.98 13.41
CA GLY A 34 11.81 -4.14 14.72
C GLY A 34 11.32 -2.83 15.36
N GLN A 35 11.19 -1.75 14.59
CA GLN A 35 10.64 -0.48 15.04
C GLN A 35 9.10 -0.52 15.13
N LEU A 36 8.46 -1.41 14.40
CA LEU A 36 7.02 -1.63 14.41
C LEU A 36 6.69 -3.12 14.63
N GLN A 37 5.49 -3.37 15.15
CA GLN A 37 4.95 -4.71 15.32
C GLN A 37 3.47 -4.73 14.92
N GLU A 38 3.04 -5.82 14.27
CA GLU A 38 1.61 -6.07 14.00
C GLU A 38 0.87 -6.38 15.31
N VAL A 39 -0.18 -5.61 15.60
CA VAL A 39 -0.92 -5.71 16.87
C VAL A 39 -2.19 -6.58 16.75
N LEU A 40 -2.83 -6.60 15.57
CA LEU A 40 -4.13 -7.26 15.35
C LEU A 40 -4.09 -8.13 14.08
N PRO A 41 -3.35 -9.25 14.09
CA PRO A 41 -3.27 -10.13 12.93
C PRO A 41 -4.66 -10.69 12.58
N GLY A 42 -5.06 -10.57 11.31
CA GLY A 42 -6.31 -11.12 10.78
C GLY A 42 -7.56 -10.26 10.98
N CYS A 43 -7.48 -9.14 11.71
CA CYS A 43 -8.60 -8.21 11.86
C CYS A 43 -8.67 -7.15 10.74
N CYS A 44 -7.63 -7.07 9.91
CA CYS A 44 -7.45 -6.06 8.88
C CYS A 44 -7.73 -6.66 7.50
N VAL A 45 -8.58 -5.99 6.71
CA VAL A 45 -8.86 -6.36 5.32
C VAL A 45 -7.66 -5.96 4.46
N LYS A 46 -6.95 -6.93 3.89
CA LYS A 46 -5.72 -6.72 3.09
C LYS A 46 -6.00 -6.42 1.61
N ASP A 47 -7.15 -5.83 1.30
CA ASP A 47 -7.57 -5.57 -0.08
C ASP A 47 -7.13 -4.16 -0.52
N GLY A 48 -5.85 -4.04 -0.87
CA GLY A 48 -5.30 -2.81 -1.45
C GLY A 48 -5.29 -2.87 -2.98
N HIS A 49 -6.12 -2.06 -3.65
CA HIS A 49 -6.08 -1.92 -5.11
C HIS A 49 -5.39 -0.61 -5.51
N PHE A 50 -4.32 -0.71 -6.30
CA PHE A 50 -3.70 0.44 -6.96
C PHE A 50 -4.22 0.58 -8.38
N SER A 51 -4.68 1.77 -8.73
CA SER A 51 -5.13 2.10 -10.08
C SER A 51 -4.30 3.24 -10.63
N VAL A 52 -3.80 3.08 -11.86
CA VAL A 52 -3.16 4.17 -12.59
C VAL A 52 -4.27 4.97 -13.27
N LEU A 53 -4.34 6.28 -12.99
CA LEU A 53 -5.32 7.17 -13.60
C LEU A 53 -4.64 8.08 -14.62
N TRP A 54 -5.24 8.20 -15.80
CA TRP A 54 -4.81 9.13 -16.84
C TRP A 54 -6.02 9.92 -17.37
N PRO A 55 -5.83 11.17 -17.82
CA PRO A 55 -6.88 11.92 -18.49
C PRO A 55 -7.33 11.15 -19.73
N ALA A 56 -8.63 11.11 -20.00
CA ALA A 56 -9.19 10.54 -21.22
C ALA A 56 -8.84 11.44 -22.44
N SER A 57 -7.55 11.51 -22.77
CA SER A 57 -7.08 12.15 -23.99
C SER A 57 -7.34 11.21 -25.17
N ARG A 58 -7.83 11.76 -26.27
CA ARG A 58 -8.11 11.03 -27.51
C ARG A 58 -6.87 10.34 -28.10
N TYR A 59 -5.67 10.79 -27.73
CA TYR A 59 -4.39 10.20 -28.14
C TYR A 59 -3.53 9.95 -26.91
N LEU A 60 -3.46 8.69 -26.46
CA LEU A 60 -2.46 8.28 -25.48
C LEU A 60 -1.09 8.29 -26.18
N SER A 61 -0.15 9.10 -25.70
CA SER A 61 1.21 9.06 -26.23
C SER A 61 1.81 7.66 -26.04
N PRO A 62 2.51 7.08 -27.04
CA PRO A 62 3.17 5.79 -26.90
C PRO A 62 4.08 5.70 -25.67
N ARG A 63 4.67 6.83 -25.27
CA ARG A 63 5.52 6.92 -24.07
C ARG A 63 4.74 6.69 -22.77
N ILE A 64 3.49 7.17 -22.69
CA ILE A 64 2.61 6.92 -21.54
C ILE A 64 2.16 5.47 -21.54
N ARG A 65 1.85 4.90 -22.72
CA ARG A 65 1.48 3.49 -22.83
C ARG A 65 2.61 2.57 -22.37
N CYS A 66 3.84 2.79 -22.84
CA CYS A 66 5.00 2.02 -22.37
C CYS A 66 5.22 2.17 -20.86
N PHE A 67 4.96 3.35 -20.28
CA PHE A 67 5.08 3.55 -18.83
C PHE A 67 4.00 2.79 -18.05
N ILE A 68 2.75 2.80 -18.54
CA ILE A 68 1.67 2.00 -17.96
C ILE A 68 1.99 0.51 -18.05
N ASP A 69 2.46 0.04 -19.20
CA ASP A 69 2.83 -1.36 -19.40
C ASP A 69 4.02 -1.75 -18.50
N PHE A 70 4.98 -0.84 -18.33
CA PHE A 70 6.10 -1.04 -17.39
C PHE A 70 5.64 -1.15 -15.93
N ILE A 71 4.73 -0.27 -15.47
CA ILE A 71 4.19 -0.33 -14.11
C ILE A 71 3.28 -1.55 -13.92
N ALA A 72 2.47 -1.89 -14.92
CA ALA A 72 1.58 -3.05 -14.86
C ALA A 72 2.38 -4.36 -14.84
N ALA A 73 3.54 -4.40 -15.49
CA ALA A 73 4.48 -5.53 -15.41
C ALA A 73 5.32 -5.51 -14.12
N ALA A 74 5.43 -4.38 -13.44
CA ALA A 74 6.07 -4.32 -12.14
C ALA A 74 5.13 -5.01 -11.13
N GLU A 75 5.57 -6.16 -10.63
CA GLU A 75 4.96 -6.84 -9.50
C GLU A 75 5.06 -5.91 -8.29
N ILE A 76 4.05 -5.06 -8.09
CA ILE A 76 3.90 -4.31 -6.85
C ILE A 76 3.57 -5.39 -5.82
N PRO A 77 4.40 -5.57 -4.76
CA PRO A 77 4.17 -6.59 -3.75
C PRO A 77 3.02 -6.16 -2.85
N LEU A 78 1.82 -6.15 -3.43
CA LEU A 78 0.57 -6.12 -2.72
C LEU A 78 0.46 -7.49 -2.06
N SER A 79 0.43 -7.50 -0.74
CA SER A 79 0.17 -8.72 0.02
C SER A 79 -1.05 -9.40 -0.63
N PRO A 80 -0.93 -10.64 -1.13
CA PRO A 80 -1.99 -11.24 -1.90
C PRO A 80 -3.23 -11.27 -1.00
N ALA A 81 -4.32 -10.69 -1.51
CA ALA A 81 -5.64 -10.85 -0.93
C ALA A 81 -5.78 -12.34 -0.60
N SER A 82 -5.95 -12.65 0.68
CA SER A 82 -6.30 -14.01 1.08
C SER A 82 -7.69 -14.27 0.51
N ALA A 83 -7.72 -14.80 -0.71
CA ALA A 83 -8.90 -15.42 -1.24
C ALA A 83 -9.34 -16.47 -0.22
N SER A 84 -10.51 -16.28 0.36
CA SER A 84 -11.27 -17.39 0.91
C SER A 84 -12.73 -17.21 0.51
N PRO A 85 -13.36 -18.33 0.13
CA PRO A 85 -14.53 -18.35 -0.72
C PRO A 85 -15.78 -18.11 0.10
N THR A 86 -16.81 -17.53 -0.51
CA THR A 86 -18.17 -17.65 0.02
C THR A 86 -19.10 -17.88 -1.15
N THR A 87 -19.22 -19.15 -1.55
CA THR A 87 -20.46 -19.93 -1.61
C THR A 87 -20.09 -21.36 -1.99
#